data_AF-A0A7J4FZ97-F1
#
_entry.id   AF-A0A7J4FZ97-F1
#
_cell.length_a   1.000
_cell.length_b   1.000
_cell.length_c   1.000
_cell.angle_alpha   90.00
_cell.angle_beta   90.00
_cell.angle_gamma   90.00
#
_symmetry.space_group_name_H-M   'P 1'
#
loop_
_entity.id
_entity.type
_entity.pdbx_description
1 polymer ?
#
loop_
_entity_poly.entity_id
_entity_poly.type
_entity_poly.pdbx_seq_one_letter_code
_entity_poly.pdbx_strand_id
1 'polypeptide(L)' 'MLRIILDIYRDPLVNMAVDEAIFRYRGNVDYDTIRIYMWRPSGVSIGKSQDIHETLYLDCIE' A
#
# COMPACT_ATOMS: atom_id res chain seq x y z
N MET A 1 -18.92 -7.30 -10.94
CA MET A 1 -19.19 -5.88 -10.57
C MET A 1 -17.88 -5.22 -10.18
N LEU A 2 -17.71 -3.91 -10.36
CA LEU A 2 -16.48 -3.20 -9.98
C LEU A 2 -16.78 -2.24 -8.81
N ARG A 3 -16.00 -2.36 -7.73
CA ARG A 3 -15.97 -1.42 -6.61
C ARG A 3 -14.82 -0.43 -6.80
N ILE A 4 -15.11 0.86 -6.67
CA ILE A 4 -14.10 1.93 -6.68
C ILE A 4 -14.06 2.55 -5.28
N ILE A 5 -12.86 2.58 -4.68
CA ILE A 5 -12.60 3.22 -3.39
C ILE A 5 -11.72 4.45 -3.64
N LEU A 6 -12.19 5.62 -3.20
CA LEU A 6 -11.42 6.85 -3.16
C LEU A 6 -10.96 7.07 -1.72
N ASP A 7 -9.65 6.92 -1.47
CA ASP A 7 -9.08 6.97 -0.13
C ASP A 7 -7.91 7.95 -0.13
N ILE A 8 -8.13 9.18 0.34
CA ILE A 8 -7.27 10.33 -0.02
C ILE A 8 -5.85 10.22 0.56
N TYR A 9 -5.65 10.52 1.85
CA TYR A 9 -4.34 10.52 2.50
C TYR A 9 -4.37 9.62 3.72
N ARG A 10 -3.37 8.73 3.82
CA ARG A 10 -3.09 7.96 5.03
C ARG A 10 -1.60 7.81 5.23
N ASP A 11 -1.26 7.38 6.44
CA ASP A 11 0.07 6.87 6.75
C ASP A 11 0.45 5.72 5.79
N PRO A 12 1.70 5.68 5.27
CA PRO A 12 2.18 4.63 4.37
C PRO A 12 1.95 3.20 4.88
N LEU A 13 2.17 2.95 6.18
CA LEU A 13 2.04 1.61 6.77
C LEU A 13 0.58 1.16 6.73
N VAL A 14 -0.34 2.08 7.04
CA VAL A 14 -1.78 1.81 6.99
C VAL A 14 -2.25 1.55 5.56
N ASN A 15 -1.73 2.30 4.58
CA ASN A 15 -2.06 2.07 3.17
C ASN A 15 -1.69 0.65 2.72
N MET A 16 -0.49 0.17 3.07
CA MET A 16 -0.05 -1.18 2.74
C MET A 16 -0.92 -2.24 3.42
N ALA A 17 -1.27 -2.03 4.69
CA ALA A 17 -2.13 -2.95 5.43
C ALA A 17 -3.54 -3.06 4.82
N VAL A 18 -4.12 -1.94 4.38
CA VAL A 18 -5.43 -1.92 3.71
C VAL A 18 -5.38 -2.66 2.37
N ASP A 19 -4.33 -2.46 1.57
CA ASP A 19 -4.17 -3.15 0.29
C ASP A 19 -4.07 -4.66 0.49
N GLU A 20 -3.27 -5.11 1.46
CA GLU A 20 -3.18 -6.54 1.80
C GLU A 20 -4.51 -7.10 2.32
N ALA A 21 -5.24 -6.35 3.15
CA ALA A 21 -6.55 -6.76 3.64
C ALA A 21 -7.57 -6.92 2.49
N ILE A 22 -7.61 -5.99 1.54
CA ILE A 22 -8.47 -6.08 0.34
C ILE A 22 -8.08 -7.31 -0.50
N PHE A 23 -6.79 -7.51 -0.74
CA PHE A 23 -6.28 -8.66 -1.48
C PHE A 23 -6.70 -9.99 -0.82
N ARG A 24 -6.46 -10.13 0.49
CA ARG A 24 -6.85 -11.33 1.26
C ARG A 24 -8.35 -11.55 1.28
N TYR A 25 -9.15 -10.47 1.32
CA TYR A 25 -10.61 -10.56 1.34
C TYR A 25 -11.23 -10.86 -0.03
N ARG A 26 -10.48 -10.80 -1.13
CA ARG A 26 -10.99 -10.97 -2.50
C ARG A 26 -11.79 -12.26 -2.71
N GLY A 27 -11.44 -13.36 -2.02
CA GLY A 27 -12.16 -14.63 -2.10
C GLY A 27 -13.55 -14.65 -1.45
N ASN A 28 -13.89 -13.63 -0.66
CA ASN A 28 -15.16 -13.51 0.05
C ASN A 28 -16.17 -12.60 -0.65
N VAL A 29 -15.84 -12.09 -1.84
CA VAL A 29 -16.67 -11.14 -2.60
C VAL A 29 -16.72 -11.51 -4.08
N ASP A 30 -17.80 -11.12 -4.74
CA ASP A 30 -18.06 -11.38 -6.16
C ASP A 30 -17.74 -10.19 -7.08
N TYR A 31 -16.99 -9.21 -6.56
CA TYR A 31 -16.60 -8.00 -7.28
C TYR A 31 -15.09 -7.77 -7.25
N ASP A 32 -14.61 -7.05 -8.26
CA ASP A 32 -13.24 -6.55 -8.32
C ASP A 32 -13.15 -5.17 -7.66
N THR A 33 -11.94 -4.79 -7.24
CA THR A 33 -11.71 -3.52 -6.53
C THR A 33 -10.60 -2.73 -7.21
N ILE A 34 -10.88 -1.46 -7.50
CA ILE A 34 -9.86 -0.44 -7.76
C ILE A 34 -9.85 0.51 -6.56
N ARG A 35 -8.68 0.71 -5.96
CA ARG A 35 -8.45 1.69 -4.90
C ARG A 35 -7.52 2.76 -5.42
N ILE A 36 -7.94 4.02 -5.31
CA ILE A 36 -7.12 5.18 -5.66
C ILE A 36 -6.79 5.89 -4.35
N TYR A 37 -5.50 6.00 -4.05
CA TYR A 37 -5.03 6.60 -2.81
C TYR A 37 -3.71 7.33 -2.93
N MET A 38 -3.43 8.15 -1.92
CA MET A 38 -2.13 8.76 -1.68
C MET A 38 -1.64 8.47 -0.26
N TRP A 39 -0.33 8.54 -0.11
CA TRP A 39 0.38 8.52 1.16
C TRP A 39 0.76 9.93 1.62
N ARG A 40 0.74 10.13 2.94
CA ARG A 40 1.33 11.29 3.63
C ARG A 40 1.78 10.84 5.04
N PRO A 41 3.02 11.13 5.48
CA PRO A 41 4.09 11.85 4.77
C PRO A 41 4.64 11.08 3.56
N SER A 42 5.54 11.71 2.81
CA SER A 42 6.30 11.02 1.76
C SER A 42 7.09 9.88 2.37
N GLY A 43 7.24 8.78 1.64
CA GLY A 43 8.00 7.62 2.11
C GLY A 43 8.41 6.74 0.95
N VAL A 44 9.26 5.76 1.25
CA VAL A 44 9.70 4.74 0.28
C VAL A 44 9.20 3.39 0.74
N SER A 45 8.48 2.69 -0.14
CA SER A 45 8.08 1.30 0.10
C SER A 45 9.14 0.36 -0.47
N ILE A 46 9.49 -0.68 0.28
CA ILE A 46 10.31 -1.79 -0.22
C ILE A 46 9.45 -3.05 -0.34
N GLY A 47 9.79 -3.91 -1.31
CA GLY A 47 9.19 -5.22 -1.47
C GLY A 47 9.64 -6.19 -0.37
N LYS A 48 8.79 -7.16 -0.06
CA LYS A 48 9.02 -8.15 1.02
C LYS A 48 10.39 -8.85 0.97
N SER A 49 10.92 -9.08 -0.23
CA SER A 49 12.19 -9.81 -0.44
C SER A 49 13.39 -8.88 -0.67
N GLN A 50 13.23 -7.57 -0.50
CA GLN A 50 14.32 -6.61 -0.65
C GLN A 50 15.01 -6.37 0.70
N ASP A 51 16.34 -6.43 0.70
CA ASP A 51 17.13 -5.95 1.84
C ASP A 51 17.13 -4.42 1.85
N ILE A 52 16.79 -3.83 2.99
CA ILE A 52 16.68 -2.38 3.13
C ILE A 52 18.03 -1.66 2.96
N HIS A 53 19.13 -2.28 3.40
CA HIS A 53 20.48 -1.72 3.34
C HIS A 53 21.09 -1.81 1.93
N GLU A 54 20.61 -2.74 1.11
CA GLU A 54 21.02 -2.86 -0.30
C GLU A 54 20.16 -2.02 -1.24
N THR A 55 18.90 -1.75 -0.84
CA THR A 55 17.91 -1.10 -1.71
C THR A 55 17.86 0.40 -1.52
N LEU A 56 18.13 0.90 -0.32
CA LEU A 56 17.95 2.31 0.04
C LEU A 56 19.19 2.90 0.69
N TYR A 57 19.47 4.15 0.34
CA TYR A 57 20.42 4.99 1.07
C TYR A 57 19.73 5.53 2.33
N LEU A 58 19.80 4.78 3.43
CA LEU A 58 19.06 5.09 4.65
C LEU A 58 19.44 6.43 5.27
N ASP A 59 20.69 6.86 5.10
CA ASP A 59 21.19 8.15 5.60
C ASP A 59 20.55 9.37 4.88
N CYS A 60 19.89 9.14 3.75
CA CYS A 60 19.21 10.17 2.96
C CYS A 60 17.69 10.22 3.22
N ILE A 61 17.17 9.42 4.15
CA ILE A 61 15.74 9.37 4.49
C ILE A 61 15.54 10.12 5.82
N GLU A 62 14.68 11.15 5.80
CA GLU A 62 14.30 11.95 6.97
C GLU A 62 13.30 11.25 7.89
#